data_AF-A0A845LTH6-F1
#
_entry.id   AF-A0A845LTH6-F1
#
_cell.length_a   1.000
_cell.length_b   1.000
_cell.length_c   1.000
_cell.angle_alpha   90.00
_cell.angle_beta   90.00
_cell.angle_gamma   90.00
#
_symmetry.space_group_name_H-M   'P 1'
#
loop_
_entity.id
_entity.type
_entity.pdbx_description
1 polymer ?
#
loop_
_entity_poly.entity_id
_entity_poly.type
_entity_poly.pdbx_seq_one_letter_code
_entity_poly.pdbx_strand_id
1 'polypeptide(L)'
;MPLISNKITAFAKTHRMLDRRPNTINGMTYQQLQDWYDSSPEELRVALNGVIDLLVSTSGAANVGMTPITGVSASTVQGTLEAIKTYIDLQIQGVVAGSLPEGALNLSNAPDVNVTGVADGDALVWDTTTSKWITFAPQAKVVKGTSTITSTGWEAATGDYARKLVLTVSGITATDTVRITLDKDAHDIAQAAELCPTNESGTDTITFYAKTDPTAAMDFSYEVVK
;
A
#
# COMPACT_ATOMS: atom_id res chain seq x y z
N MET A 1 6.25 36.66 23.59
CA MET A 1 7.20 36.41 24.70
C MET A 1 6.91 35.03 25.27
N PRO A 2 7.92 34.25 25.69
CA PRO A 2 7.69 32.95 26.32
C PRO A 2 7.17 33.10 27.76
N LEU A 3 6.42 32.11 28.25
CA LEU A 3 5.86 32.11 29.61
C LEU A 3 6.94 32.33 30.68
N ILE A 4 8.13 31.75 30.45
CA ILE A 4 9.25 31.83 31.38
C ILE A 4 9.77 33.27 31.58
N SER A 5 9.47 34.20 30.66
CA SER A 5 9.87 35.60 30.78
C SER A 5 9.18 36.34 31.93
N ASN A 6 8.03 35.86 32.41
CA ASN A 6 7.34 36.45 33.56
C ASN A 6 7.83 35.91 34.92
N LYS A 7 8.81 34.99 34.92
CA LYS A 7 9.32 34.43 36.17
C LYS A 7 10.11 35.47 36.96
N ILE A 8 9.61 35.85 38.12
CA ILE A 8 10.38 36.62 39.11
C ILE A 8 11.40 35.69 39.77
N THR A 9 12.69 35.96 39.57
CA THR A 9 13.79 35.21 40.20
C THR A 9 14.30 35.88 41.48
N ALA A 10 14.06 37.18 41.63
CA ALA A 10 14.31 37.97 42.83
C ALA A 10 13.43 39.24 42.80
N PHE A 11 13.04 39.74 43.97
CA PHE A 11 12.39 41.05 44.08
C PHE A 11 13.41 42.17 43.96
N ALA A 12 13.05 43.26 43.28
CA ALA A 12 13.93 44.42 43.14
C ALA A 12 14.22 45.09 44.50
N LYS A 13 13.24 45.06 45.41
CA LYS A 13 13.33 45.62 46.75
C LYS A 13 12.86 44.59 47.77
N THR A 14 13.59 44.48 48.89
CA THR A 14 13.19 43.64 50.03
C THR A 14 13.35 44.40 51.33
N HIS A 15 12.55 44.08 52.36
CA HIS A 15 12.68 44.70 53.68
C HIS A 15 14.10 44.53 54.29
N ARG A 16 14.85 43.50 53.87
CA ARG A 16 16.21 43.24 54.35
C ARG A 16 17.23 44.27 53.85
N MET A 17 16.90 45.00 52.78
CA MET A 17 17.74 46.06 52.22
C MET A 17 17.45 47.42 52.88
N LEU A 18 16.40 47.52 53.70
CA LEU A 18 16.16 48.71 54.53
C LEU A 18 17.14 48.73 55.71
N ASP A 19 17.56 49.93 56.10
CA ASP A 19 18.33 50.12 57.33
C ASP A 19 17.50 49.65 58.54
N ARG A 20 18.17 48.99 59.49
CA ARG A 20 17.55 48.44 60.70
C ARG A 20 17.40 49.48 61.80
N ARG A 21 17.92 50.69 61.60
CA ARG A 21 17.82 51.80 62.55
C ARG A 21 16.85 52.86 62.03
N PRO A 22 15.92 53.36 62.85
CA PRO A 22 15.10 54.51 62.47
C PRO A 22 16.00 55.74 62.22
N ASN A 23 16.01 56.27 61.01
CA ASN A 23 16.78 57.47 60.65
C ASN A 23 15.82 58.64 60.38
N THR A 24 15.71 59.56 61.34
CA THR A 24 14.79 60.72 61.26
C THR A 24 15.39 61.96 60.59
N ILE A 25 16.68 61.94 60.24
CA ILE A 25 17.39 63.13 59.70
C ILE A 25 17.71 62.97 58.20
N ASN A 26 18.02 61.75 57.74
CA ASN A 26 18.32 61.44 56.32
C ASN A 26 17.69 60.10 55.86
N GLY A 27 16.65 59.62 56.55
CA GLY A 27 15.95 58.38 56.19
C GLY A 27 14.90 58.57 55.11
N MET A 28 14.35 57.46 54.60
CA MET A 28 13.22 57.49 53.68
C MET A 28 12.02 58.21 54.29
N THR A 29 11.31 59.00 53.48
CA THR A 29 10.00 59.55 53.87
C THR A 29 8.98 58.43 54.03
N TYR A 30 7.87 58.70 54.72
CA TYR A 30 6.75 57.75 54.82
C TYR A 30 6.28 57.26 53.45
N GLN A 31 6.16 58.18 52.48
CA GLN A 31 5.77 57.83 51.10
C GLN A 31 6.79 56.89 50.44
N GLN A 32 8.09 57.19 50.57
CA GLN A 32 9.13 56.33 50.01
C GLN A 32 9.16 54.94 50.64
N LEU A 33 8.88 54.85 51.94
CA LEU A 33 8.77 53.58 52.65
C LEU A 33 7.53 52.81 52.22
N GLN A 34 6.41 53.49 51.99
CA GLN A 34 5.20 52.89 51.44
C GLN A 34 5.45 52.36 50.02
N ASP A 35 6.01 53.18 49.12
CA ASP A 35 6.38 52.78 47.76
C ASP A 35 7.39 51.61 47.76
N TRP A 36 8.26 51.55 48.78
CA TRP A 36 9.17 50.42 48.99
C TRP A 36 8.41 49.13 49.27
N TYR A 37 7.47 49.16 50.22
CA TYR A 37 6.67 47.99 50.57
C TYR A 37 5.68 47.57 49.48
N ASP A 38 5.13 48.54 48.73
CA ASP A 38 4.18 48.28 47.64
C ASP A 38 4.86 47.71 46.38
N SER A 39 6.18 47.85 46.25
CA SER A 39 6.91 47.40 45.06
C SER A 39 6.87 45.88 44.82
N SER A 40 7.11 45.04 45.84
CA SER A 40 7.11 43.58 45.64
C SER A 40 5.72 43.00 45.31
N PRO A 41 4.63 43.43 46.00
CA PRO A 41 3.27 43.07 45.58
C PRO A 41 2.95 43.51 44.15
N GLU A 42 3.41 44.68 43.72
CA GLU A 42 3.19 45.17 42.36
C GLU A 42 3.99 44.36 41.32
N GLU A 43 5.23 43.99 41.62
CA GLU A 43 6.02 43.05 40.79
C GLU A 43 5.26 41.72 40.61
N LEU A 44 4.73 41.14 41.70
CA LEU A 44 3.92 39.91 41.65
C LEU A 44 2.67 40.08 40.79
N ARG A 45 1.94 41.20 40.96
CA ARG A 45 0.72 41.49 40.20
C ARG A 45 1.01 41.57 38.70
N VAL A 46 2.09 42.28 38.32
CA VAL A 46 2.50 42.42 36.91
C VAL A 46 2.91 41.07 36.34
N ALA A 47 3.76 40.31 37.03
CA ALA A 47 4.22 39.00 36.57
C ALA A 47 3.07 38.00 36.42
N LEU A 48 2.15 37.94 37.39
CA LEU A 48 1.00 37.04 37.34
C LEU A 48 0.07 37.38 36.17
N ASN A 49 -0.29 38.66 36.00
CA ASN A 49 -1.13 39.08 34.88
C ASN A 49 -0.43 38.82 33.54
N GLY A 50 0.88 39.04 33.46
CA GLY A 50 1.66 38.71 32.26
C GLY A 50 1.65 37.22 31.92
N VAL A 51 1.67 36.32 32.92
CA VAL A 51 1.49 34.88 32.69
C VAL A 51 0.07 34.58 32.16
N ILE A 52 -0.96 35.19 32.75
CA ILE A 52 -2.36 35.01 32.33
C ILE A 52 -2.54 35.44 30.87
N ASP A 53 -2.06 36.63 30.51
CA ASP A 53 -2.15 37.15 29.14
C ASP A 53 -1.46 36.23 28.13
N LEU A 54 -0.28 35.71 28.49
CA LEU A 54 0.45 34.77 27.63
C LEU A 54 -0.25 33.41 27.50
N LEU A 55 -0.83 32.88 28.57
CA LEU A 55 -1.58 31.62 28.54
C LEU A 55 -2.86 31.70 27.70
N VAL A 56 -3.55 32.85 27.74
CA VAL A 56 -4.77 33.11 26.95
C VAL A 56 -4.45 33.46 25.49
N SER A 57 -3.22 33.92 25.21
CA SER A 57 -2.79 34.21 23.84
C SER A 57 -2.82 32.97 22.94
N THR A 58 -2.93 33.19 21.62
CA THR A 58 -2.85 32.12 20.61
C THR A 58 -1.51 31.37 20.61
N SER A 59 -0.47 31.94 21.23
CA SER A 59 0.85 31.34 21.36
C SER A 59 1.09 30.65 22.71
N GLY A 60 0.11 30.67 23.62
CA GLY A 60 0.24 30.13 24.97
C GLY A 60 0.63 28.65 24.95
N ALA A 61 -0.08 27.85 24.15
CA ALA A 61 0.15 26.41 24.01
C ALA A 61 1.53 26.03 23.45
N ALA A 62 2.18 26.92 22.67
CA ALA A 62 3.56 26.71 22.22
C ALA A 62 4.58 26.79 23.35
N ASN A 63 4.21 27.36 24.50
CA ASN A 63 5.09 27.55 25.65
C ASN A 63 4.80 26.57 26.79
N VAL A 64 3.74 25.77 26.70
CA VAL A 64 3.37 24.78 27.70
C VAL A 64 3.98 23.44 27.31
N GLY A 65 4.92 22.96 28.13
CA GLY A 65 5.52 21.63 27.97
C GLY A 65 4.52 20.52 28.30
N MET A 66 4.74 19.34 27.71
CA MET A 66 4.00 18.13 28.05
C MET A 66 4.92 16.90 28.03
N THR A 67 4.51 15.83 28.71
CA THR A 67 5.17 14.54 28.57
C THR A 67 5.05 14.06 27.12
N PRO A 68 6.15 13.69 26.43
CA PRO A 68 6.08 13.23 25.05
C PRO A 68 5.18 12.00 24.91
N ILE A 69 4.37 11.99 23.84
CA ILE A 69 3.59 10.82 23.45
C ILE A 69 4.47 9.95 22.56
N THR A 70 4.53 8.65 22.86
CA THR A 70 5.27 7.69 22.01
C THR A 70 4.79 7.78 20.56
N GLY A 71 5.72 7.99 19.63
CA GLY A 71 5.43 8.12 18.20
C GLY A 71 5.13 9.55 17.73
N VAL A 72 5.14 10.56 18.61
CA VAL A 72 4.96 11.97 18.24
C VAL A 72 6.21 12.78 18.58
N SER A 73 6.83 13.42 17.58
CA SER A 73 8.10 14.15 17.72
C SER A 73 7.92 15.62 18.15
N ALA A 74 7.19 15.84 19.25
CA ALA A 74 6.99 17.17 19.83
C ALA A 74 6.88 17.12 21.37
N SER A 75 7.26 18.20 22.05
CA SER A 75 7.31 18.31 23.53
C SER A 75 6.46 19.44 24.11
N THR A 76 5.73 20.17 23.27
CA THR A 76 4.79 21.23 23.67
C THR A 76 3.38 20.85 23.26
N VAL A 77 2.38 21.38 23.97
CA VAL A 77 0.97 21.09 23.66
C VAL A 77 0.63 21.41 22.21
N GLN A 78 1.04 22.59 21.73
CA GLN A 78 0.78 22.99 20.34
C GLN A 78 1.52 22.10 19.33
N GLY A 79 2.81 21.85 19.54
CA GLY A 79 3.59 21.04 18.59
C GLY A 79 3.07 19.60 18.51
N THR A 80 2.60 19.04 19.62
CA THR A 80 1.99 17.70 19.63
C THR A 80 0.65 17.68 18.91
N LEU A 81 -0.20 18.70 19.08
CA LEU A 81 -1.47 18.80 18.33
C LEU A 81 -1.24 18.96 16.82
N GLU A 82 -0.27 19.77 16.41
CA GLU A 82 0.12 19.93 15.01
C GLU A 82 0.62 18.60 14.43
N ALA A 83 1.49 17.88 15.15
CA ALA A 83 1.99 16.58 14.71
C ALA A 83 0.89 15.49 14.63
N ILE A 84 -0.05 15.46 15.59
CA ILE A 84 -1.20 14.55 15.56
C ILE A 84 -2.12 14.87 14.37
N LYS A 85 -2.39 16.15 14.11
CA LYS A 85 -3.17 16.60 12.95
C LYS A 85 -2.54 16.09 11.65
N THR A 86 -1.23 16.23 11.49
CA THR A 86 -0.50 15.69 10.34
C THR A 86 -0.62 14.17 10.23
N TYR A 87 -0.47 13.44 11.34
CA TYR A 87 -0.60 11.98 11.33
C TYR A 87 -2.00 11.54 10.88
N ILE A 88 -3.05 12.18 11.42
CA ILE A 88 -4.44 11.92 11.05
C ILE A 88 -4.68 12.26 9.57
N ASP A 89 -4.18 13.39 9.09
CA ASP A 89 -4.33 13.79 7.68
C ASP A 89 -3.68 12.76 6.74
N LEU A 90 -2.50 12.23 7.08
CA LEU A 90 -1.83 11.19 6.29
C LEU A 90 -2.62 9.87 6.28
N GLN A 91 -3.22 9.48 7.40
CA GLN A 91 -4.06 8.29 7.49
C GLN A 91 -5.37 8.44 6.69
N ILE A 92 -5.96 9.64 6.68
CA ILE A 92 -7.22 9.91 5.98
C ILE A 92 -7.00 10.15 4.47
N GLN A 93 -5.90 10.77 4.05
CA GLN A 93 -5.61 10.99 2.63
C GLN A 93 -5.33 9.71 1.86
N GLY A 94 -4.91 8.63 2.52
CA GLY A 94 -4.87 7.30 1.89
C GLY A 94 -6.25 6.78 1.50
N VAL A 95 -7.32 7.22 2.16
CA VAL A 95 -8.70 6.74 1.95
C VAL A 95 -9.40 7.48 0.80
N VAL A 96 -8.98 8.71 0.49
CA VAL A 96 -9.56 9.50 -0.60
C VAL A 96 -8.65 9.41 -1.82
N ALA A 97 -9.10 8.65 -2.83
CA ALA A 97 -8.52 8.51 -4.18
C ALA A 97 -7.46 7.42 -4.41
N GLY A 98 -7.72 6.19 -3.97
CA GLY A 98 -7.11 4.98 -4.56
C GLY A 98 -5.59 4.83 -4.37
N SER A 99 -4.96 5.75 -3.66
CA SER A 99 -3.53 5.77 -3.30
C SER A 99 -3.32 5.30 -1.86
N LEU A 100 -4.03 4.24 -1.49
CA LEU A 100 -3.66 3.48 -0.31
C LEU A 100 -2.23 2.95 -0.52
N PRO A 101 -1.27 3.24 0.39
CA PRO A 101 0.02 2.59 0.33
C PRO A 101 -0.18 1.07 0.28
N GLU A 102 0.70 0.36 -0.43
CA GLU A 102 0.64 -1.10 -0.48
C GLU A 102 0.63 -1.66 0.95
N GLY A 103 -0.40 -2.47 1.27
CA GLY A 103 -0.62 -3.01 2.61
C GLY A 103 -1.46 -2.15 3.57
N ALA A 104 -1.88 -0.94 3.18
CA ALA A 104 -2.71 -0.08 4.03
C ALA A 104 -4.13 -0.63 4.24
N LEU A 105 -4.66 -1.38 3.26
CA LEU A 105 -5.88 -2.16 3.44
C LEU A 105 -5.51 -3.62 3.62
N ASN A 106 -5.37 -4.04 4.87
CA ASN A 106 -5.25 -5.45 5.17
C ASN A 106 -6.64 -6.11 5.07
N LEU A 107 -6.98 -6.62 3.89
CA LEU A 107 -8.22 -7.34 3.62
C LEU A 107 -8.40 -8.57 4.52
N SER A 108 -7.31 -9.13 5.10
CA SER A 108 -7.42 -10.26 6.04
C SER A 108 -8.08 -9.89 7.37
N ASN A 109 -8.20 -8.59 7.70
CA ASN A 109 -8.95 -8.13 8.86
C ASN A 109 -10.45 -7.95 8.57
N ALA A 110 -10.87 -7.97 7.29
CA ALA A 110 -12.28 -7.93 6.94
C ALA A 110 -12.91 -9.31 7.22
N PRO A 111 -13.92 -9.41 8.12
CA PRO A 111 -14.43 -10.70 8.59
C PRO A 111 -15.14 -11.53 7.50
N ASP A 112 -15.53 -10.87 6.41
CA ASP A 112 -16.22 -11.42 5.26
C ASP A 112 -15.29 -11.68 4.06
N VAL A 113 -13.98 -11.44 4.18
CA VAL A 113 -13.02 -11.70 3.09
C VAL A 113 -12.01 -12.77 3.48
N ASN A 114 -12.00 -13.87 2.76
CA ASN A 114 -11.00 -14.92 2.89
C ASN A 114 -9.96 -14.80 1.77
N VAL A 115 -8.77 -14.29 2.10
CA VAL A 115 -7.63 -14.19 1.19
C VAL A 115 -6.61 -15.32 1.35
N THR A 116 -6.94 -16.36 2.11
CA THR A 116 -6.03 -17.49 2.33
C THR A 116 -5.80 -18.23 1.02
N GLY A 117 -4.53 -18.35 0.61
CA GLY A 117 -4.14 -19.12 -0.57
C GLY A 117 -4.40 -18.45 -1.92
N VAL A 118 -4.71 -17.15 -1.96
CA VAL A 118 -4.83 -16.38 -3.21
C VAL A 118 -3.47 -16.34 -3.91
N ALA A 119 -3.44 -16.74 -5.18
CA ALA A 119 -2.31 -16.61 -6.08
C ALA A 119 -2.57 -15.54 -7.16
N ASP A 120 -1.53 -15.16 -7.89
CA ASP A 120 -1.67 -14.28 -9.05
C ASP A 120 -2.59 -14.93 -10.11
N GLY A 121 -3.55 -14.16 -10.61
CA GLY A 121 -4.58 -14.64 -11.55
C GLY A 121 -5.83 -15.25 -10.90
N ASP A 122 -5.88 -15.39 -9.58
CA ASP A 122 -7.11 -15.77 -8.87
C ASP A 122 -8.08 -14.58 -8.76
N ALA A 123 -9.36 -14.89 -8.61
CA ALA A 123 -10.41 -13.92 -8.31
C ALA A 123 -10.98 -14.15 -6.91
N LEU A 124 -11.59 -13.12 -6.32
CA LEU A 124 -12.47 -13.28 -5.16
C LEU A 124 -13.91 -13.29 -5.65
N VAL A 125 -14.68 -14.29 -5.22
CA VAL A 125 -16.10 -14.44 -5.58
C VAL A 125 -16.93 -14.45 -4.31
N TRP A 126 -18.08 -13.77 -4.34
CA TRP A 126 -19.03 -13.80 -3.25
C TRP A 126 -19.74 -15.16 -3.17
N ASP A 127 -19.52 -15.89 -2.08
CA ASP A 127 -20.27 -17.09 -1.74
C ASP A 127 -21.48 -16.74 -0.88
N THR A 128 -22.66 -16.84 -1.48
CA THR A 128 -23.95 -16.61 -0.81
C THR A 128 -24.23 -17.60 0.33
N THR A 129 -23.60 -18.77 0.34
CA THR A 129 -23.78 -19.80 1.38
C THR A 129 -23.05 -19.42 2.65
N THR A 130 -21.79 -19.02 2.52
CA THR A 130 -20.97 -18.61 3.67
C THR A 130 -21.08 -17.12 3.98
N SER A 131 -21.71 -16.33 3.10
CA SER A 131 -21.76 -14.87 3.14
C SER A 131 -20.36 -14.26 3.23
N LYS A 132 -19.44 -14.79 2.41
CA LYS A 132 -18.04 -14.38 2.37
C LYS A 132 -17.53 -14.26 0.94
N TRP A 133 -16.60 -13.36 0.72
CA TRP A 133 -15.70 -13.37 -0.43
C TRP A 133 -14.68 -14.50 -0.24
N ILE A 134 -14.68 -15.46 -1.17
CA ILE A 134 -13.77 -16.61 -1.15
C ILE A 134 -12.85 -16.59 -2.36
N THR A 135 -11.65 -17.16 -2.22
CA THR A 135 -10.74 -17.41 -3.35
C THR A 135 -11.41 -18.32 -4.37
N PHE A 136 -11.43 -17.87 -5.60
CA PHE A 136 -11.88 -18.60 -6.77
C PHE A 136 -10.75 -18.59 -7.79
N ALA A 137 -10.19 -19.77 -8.05
CA ALA A 137 -9.31 -19.96 -9.20
C ALA A 137 -10.19 -20.13 -10.44
N PRO A 138 -10.30 -19.14 -11.35
CA PRO A 138 -11.03 -19.33 -12.59
C PRO A 138 -10.49 -20.56 -13.34
N GLN A 139 -11.40 -21.46 -13.74
CA GLN A 139 -10.98 -22.73 -14.35
C GLN A 139 -10.20 -22.49 -15.64
N ALA A 140 -9.04 -23.14 -15.69
CA ALA A 140 -8.10 -23.38 -16.78
C ALA A 140 -7.87 -22.20 -17.74
N LYS A 141 -6.65 -21.65 -17.68
CA LYS A 141 -5.97 -20.98 -18.81
C LYS A 141 -6.30 -21.73 -20.11
N VAL A 142 -7.22 -21.19 -20.91
CA VAL A 142 -7.57 -21.75 -22.20
C VAL A 142 -6.43 -21.38 -23.15
N VAL A 143 -5.51 -22.32 -23.36
CA VAL A 143 -4.42 -22.11 -24.32
C VAL A 143 -5.02 -22.25 -25.72
N LYS A 144 -5.06 -21.12 -26.43
CA LYS A 144 -5.51 -21.01 -27.82
C LYS A 144 -4.40 -20.42 -28.67
N GLY A 145 -4.30 -20.89 -29.90
CA GLY A 145 -3.37 -20.33 -30.86
C GLY A 145 -3.67 -20.75 -32.29
N THR A 146 -2.90 -20.18 -33.20
CA THR A 146 -2.85 -20.58 -34.61
C THR A 146 -1.43 -21.00 -34.93
N SER A 147 -1.29 -21.97 -35.83
CA SER A 147 0.02 -22.38 -36.34
C SER A 147 -0.16 -23.04 -37.71
N THR A 148 0.93 -23.54 -38.27
CA THR A 148 0.97 -24.10 -39.61
C THR A 148 1.65 -25.45 -39.58
N ILE A 149 0.96 -26.48 -40.09
CA ILE A 149 1.59 -27.76 -40.43
C ILE A 149 2.40 -27.52 -41.70
N THR A 150 3.71 -27.66 -41.62
CA THR A 150 4.63 -27.41 -42.74
C THR A 150 4.58 -28.55 -43.77
N SER A 151 4.88 -28.24 -45.03
CA SER A 151 5.08 -29.27 -46.09
C SER A 151 6.43 -29.98 -46.00
N THR A 152 7.32 -29.52 -45.12
CA THR A 152 8.67 -30.05 -44.90
C THR A 152 8.90 -30.34 -43.42
N GLY A 153 9.96 -31.09 -43.09
CA GLY A 153 10.28 -31.46 -41.71
C GLY A 153 9.58 -32.72 -41.20
N TRP A 154 8.89 -33.46 -42.08
CA TRP A 154 8.29 -34.74 -41.76
C TRP A 154 9.35 -35.84 -41.67
N GLU A 155 9.35 -36.56 -40.55
CA GLU A 155 10.25 -37.68 -40.29
C GLU A 155 9.51 -39.01 -40.47
N ALA A 156 10.27 -40.10 -40.61
CA ALA A 156 9.70 -41.43 -40.58
C ALA A 156 9.09 -41.75 -39.20
N ALA A 157 7.92 -42.37 -39.21
CA ALA A 157 7.21 -42.85 -38.04
C ALA A 157 6.92 -44.34 -38.18
N THR A 158 6.71 -45.01 -37.05
CA THR A 158 6.35 -46.43 -37.00
C THR A 158 4.84 -46.59 -36.95
N GLY A 159 4.27 -47.47 -37.78
CA GLY A 159 2.83 -47.75 -37.82
C GLY A 159 2.18 -47.38 -39.15
N ASP A 160 0.85 -47.32 -39.18
CA ASP A 160 0.05 -47.09 -40.40
C ASP A 160 0.21 -45.67 -40.98
N TYR A 161 0.52 -44.69 -40.13
CA TYR A 161 0.90 -43.34 -40.52
C TYR A 161 2.42 -43.23 -40.52
N ALA A 162 3.03 -43.43 -41.67
CA ALA A 162 4.48 -43.56 -41.83
C ALA A 162 5.26 -42.25 -41.65
N ARG A 163 4.58 -41.10 -41.52
CA ARG A 163 5.18 -39.77 -41.41
C ARG A 163 4.74 -39.08 -40.12
N LYS A 164 5.66 -38.41 -39.43
CA LYS A 164 5.38 -37.56 -38.25
C LYS A 164 5.98 -36.16 -38.40
N LEU A 165 5.31 -35.16 -37.85
CA LEU A 165 5.80 -33.79 -37.71
C LEU A 165 5.57 -33.31 -36.28
N VAL A 166 6.63 -32.85 -35.62
CA VAL A 166 6.55 -32.27 -34.28
C VAL A 166 6.61 -30.74 -34.40
N LEU A 167 5.51 -30.07 -34.06
CA LEU A 167 5.45 -28.61 -34.01
C LEU A 167 5.65 -28.13 -32.58
N THR A 168 6.46 -27.09 -32.40
CA THR A 168 6.65 -26.44 -31.09
C THR A 168 5.57 -25.39 -30.86
N VAL A 169 4.86 -25.49 -29.75
CA VAL A 169 3.86 -24.51 -29.30
C VAL A 169 3.99 -24.32 -27.79
N SER A 170 3.82 -23.11 -27.27
CA SER A 170 4.05 -22.86 -25.83
C SER A 170 2.81 -23.11 -24.98
N GLY A 171 3.02 -23.65 -23.79
CA GLY A 171 2.02 -23.72 -22.72
C GLY A 171 1.18 -25.00 -22.72
N ILE A 172 1.63 -26.07 -23.37
CA ILE A 172 0.94 -27.37 -23.40
C ILE A 172 1.80 -28.46 -22.77
N THR A 173 1.15 -29.49 -22.23
CA THR A 173 1.77 -30.62 -21.54
C THR A 173 1.37 -31.94 -22.18
N ALA A 174 2.11 -33.01 -21.91
CA ALA A 174 1.84 -34.32 -22.49
C ALA A 174 0.49 -34.94 -22.06
N THR A 175 -0.17 -34.39 -21.04
CA THR A 175 -1.47 -34.86 -20.54
C THR A 175 -2.66 -34.04 -21.09
N ASP A 176 -2.39 -32.98 -21.85
CA ASP A 176 -3.44 -32.11 -22.38
C ASP A 176 -4.14 -32.75 -23.59
N THR A 177 -5.43 -32.51 -23.77
CA THR A 177 -6.10 -32.88 -25.04
C THR A 177 -6.14 -31.65 -25.94
N VAL A 178 -5.48 -31.71 -27.10
CA VAL A 178 -5.47 -30.59 -28.05
C VAL A 178 -6.49 -30.83 -29.16
N ARG A 179 -7.48 -29.94 -29.28
CA ARG A 179 -8.40 -29.93 -30.41
C ARG A 179 -7.81 -29.08 -31.53
N ILE A 180 -7.71 -29.66 -32.73
CA ILE A 180 -7.21 -29.01 -33.93
C ILE A 180 -8.38 -28.71 -34.86
N THR A 181 -8.42 -27.51 -35.39
CA THR A 181 -9.32 -27.13 -36.50
C THR A 181 -8.46 -26.64 -37.66
N LEU A 182 -8.42 -27.42 -38.73
CA LEU A 182 -7.76 -27.03 -39.98
C LEU A 182 -8.58 -25.95 -40.68
N ASP A 183 -7.91 -25.06 -41.41
CA ASP A 183 -8.59 -24.18 -42.35
C ASP A 183 -9.32 -25.01 -43.42
N LYS A 184 -10.48 -24.54 -43.88
CA LYS A 184 -11.24 -25.17 -44.96
C LYS A 184 -10.39 -25.38 -46.22
N ASP A 185 -9.44 -24.48 -46.49
CA ASP A 185 -8.59 -24.52 -47.68
C ASP A 185 -7.47 -25.56 -47.57
N ALA A 186 -7.23 -26.09 -46.37
CA ALA A 186 -6.27 -27.15 -46.11
C ALA A 186 -6.85 -28.57 -46.24
N HIS A 187 -8.17 -28.73 -46.36
CA HIS A 187 -8.82 -30.05 -46.33
C HIS A 187 -8.39 -30.97 -47.47
N ASP A 188 -8.26 -30.46 -48.69
CA ASP A 188 -7.83 -31.27 -49.84
C ASP A 188 -6.38 -31.77 -49.68
N ILE A 189 -5.51 -30.93 -49.10
CA ILE A 189 -4.11 -31.27 -48.81
C ILE A 189 -4.05 -32.33 -47.70
N ALA A 190 -4.83 -32.15 -46.64
CA ALA A 190 -4.91 -33.10 -45.53
C ALA A 190 -5.44 -34.46 -45.98
N GLN A 191 -6.44 -34.48 -46.87
CA GLN A 191 -6.97 -35.70 -47.46
C GLN A 191 -5.93 -36.40 -48.34
N ALA A 192 -5.22 -35.65 -49.20
CA ALA A 192 -4.19 -36.19 -50.08
C ALA A 192 -2.99 -36.77 -49.33
N ALA A 193 -2.62 -36.17 -48.20
CA ALA A 193 -1.57 -36.68 -47.30
C ALA A 193 -2.04 -37.85 -46.40
N GLU A 194 -3.35 -38.11 -46.40
CA GLU A 194 -4.05 -38.96 -45.43
C GLU A 194 -3.60 -38.60 -43.99
N LEU A 195 -3.88 -37.36 -43.58
CA LEU A 195 -3.56 -36.88 -42.24
C LEU A 195 -4.34 -37.69 -41.19
N CYS A 196 -3.66 -38.07 -40.13
CA CYS A 196 -4.26 -38.74 -38.99
C CYS A 196 -5.30 -37.82 -38.33
N PRO A 197 -6.52 -38.32 -38.03
CA PRO A 197 -7.55 -37.51 -37.38
C PRO A 197 -7.21 -37.16 -35.92
N THR A 198 -6.22 -37.83 -35.34
CA THR A 198 -5.73 -37.57 -33.99
C THR A 198 -4.34 -36.94 -34.04
N ASN A 199 -4.06 -36.08 -33.06
CA ASN A 199 -2.74 -35.54 -32.80
C ASN A 199 -2.29 -36.01 -31.41
N GLU A 200 -0.99 -35.93 -31.15
CA GLU A 200 -0.43 -36.20 -29.83
C GLU A 200 0.14 -34.91 -29.22
N SER A 201 -0.21 -34.66 -27.96
CA SER A 201 0.36 -33.57 -27.17
C SER A 201 1.65 -34.04 -26.49
N GLY A 202 2.71 -33.24 -26.60
CA GLY A 202 3.92 -33.34 -25.79
C GLY A 202 4.07 -32.10 -24.90
N THR A 203 5.20 -32.01 -24.18
CA THR A 203 5.55 -30.77 -23.48
C THR A 203 5.95 -29.73 -24.50
N ASP A 204 5.17 -28.65 -24.59
CA ASP A 204 5.32 -27.58 -25.58
C ASP A 204 5.35 -28.06 -27.04
N THR A 205 4.71 -29.19 -27.35
CA THR A 205 4.68 -29.73 -28.72
C THR A 205 3.36 -30.37 -29.11
N ILE A 206 2.97 -30.22 -30.38
CA ILE A 206 1.88 -30.98 -31.00
C ILE A 206 2.49 -31.83 -32.11
N THR A 207 2.24 -33.13 -32.07
CA THR A 207 2.71 -34.08 -33.07
C THR A 207 1.56 -34.47 -34.00
N PHE A 208 1.80 -34.27 -35.29
CA PHE A 208 0.91 -34.66 -36.37
C PHE A 208 1.46 -35.91 -37.06
N TYR A 209 0.55 -36.75 -37.55
CA TYR A 209 0.89 -37.97 -38.28
C TYR A 209 0.19 -38.00 -39.64
N ALA A 210 0.84 -38.53 -40.67
CA ALA A 210 0.31 -38.64 -42.02
C ALA A 210 0.85 -39.91 -42.70
N LYS A 211 0.20 -40.39 -43.78
CA LYS A 211 0.76 -41.51 -44.55
C LYS A 211 1.85 -41.05 -45.51
N THR A 212 1.70 -39.86 -46.07
CA THR A 212 2.67 -39.24 -46.98
C THR A 212 2.92 -37.80 -46.56
N ASP A 213 4.06 -37.24 -47.00
CA ASP A 213 4.40 -35.85 -46.69
C ASP A 213 3.41 -34.92 -47.43
N PRO A 214 2.78 -33.94 -46.75
CA PRO A 214 1.90 -32.97 -47.40
C PRO A 214 2.59 -32.17 -48.50
N THR A 215 1.88 -31.94 -49.60
CA THR A 215 2.42 -31.21 -50.77
C THR A 215 2.48 -29.70 -50.57
N ALA A 216 1.74 -29.17 -49.60
CA ALA A 216 1.68 -27.76 -49.25
C ALA A 216 1.45 -27.59 -47.73
N ALA A 217 1.73 -26.38 -47.23
CA ALA A 217 1.52 -26.04 -45.83
C ALA A 217 0.02 -25.89 -45.52
N MET A 218 -0.38 -26.19 -44.29
CA MET A 218 -1.78 -26.18 -43.84
C MET A 218 -1.90 -25.38 -42.54
N ASP A 219 -2.66 -24.29 -42.57
CA ASP A 219 -2.94 -23.49 -41.39
C ASP A 219 -4.00 -24.15 -40.52
N PHE A 220 -3.82 -24.03 -39.19
CA PHE A 220 -4.77 -24.54 -38.22
C PHE A 220 -4.87 -23.63 -37.00
N SER A 221 -5.99 -23.75 -36.31
CA SER A 221 -6.17 -23.24 -34.95
C SER A 221 -6.23 -24.40 -33.97
N TYR A 222 -5.77 -24.16 -32.74
CA TYR A 222 -5.81 -25.15 -31.67
C TYR A 222 -6.37 -24.58 -30.37
N GLU A 223 -7.05 -25.45 -29.63
CA GLU A 223 -7.54 -25.19 -28.28
C GLU A 223 -7.15 -26.36 -27.38
N VAL A 224 -6.52 -26.05 -26.25
CA VAL A 224 -6.27 -27.02 -25.19
C VAL A 224 -7.52 -27.22 -24.36
N VAL A 225 -7.94 -28.47 -24.27
CA VAL A 225 -9.07 -28.93 -23.47
C VAL A 225 -8.50 -29.75 -22.33
N LYS A 226 -8.70 -29.28 -21.10
CA LYS A 226 -8.33 -29.97 -19.86
C LYS A 226 -9.53 -30.70 -19.29
#